data_AF-X1FH88-F1
#
_entry.id   AF-X1FH88-F1
#
_cell.length_a   1.000
_cell.length_b   1.000
_cell.length_c   1.000
_cell.angle_alpha   90.00
_cell.angle_beta   90.00
_cell.angle_gamma   90.00
#
_symmetry.space_group_name_H-M   'P 1'
#
loop_
_entity.id
_entity.type
_entity.pdbx_description
1 polymer ?
#
loop_
_entity_poly.entity_id
_entity_poly.type
_entity_poly.pdbx_seq_one_letter_code
_entity_poly.pdbx_strand_id
1 'polypeptide(L)'
;MLFQGIFRILDLYFEEDLISYYDKIDGHLRKSVISLLSDDILKEIEILHILADILNALTHELINFGIDPEYLSNKFQELYFESQYRENVQTSLDLFNLKIIPLLNEISLEMLIFYIGGINGSKTILELKNLKLIPLDLFLNLNKLKEDLSESEKIEHFQKYIGLIDSVC
;
A
#
# COMPACT_ATOMS: atom_id res chain seq x y z
N MET A 1 -4.35 -6.17 12.51
CA MET A 1 -5.71 -6.78 12.56
C MET A 1 -6.87 -5.79 12.39
N LEU A 2 -6.73 -4.49 12.69
CA LEU A 2 -7.84 -3.51 12.54
C LEU A 2 -8.25 -3.24 11.09
N PHE A 3 -7.29 -3.16 10.17
CA PHE A 3 -7.57 -2.83 8.78
C PHE A 3 -8.31 -3.93 8.01
N GLN A 4 -8.21 -5.21 8.40
CA GLN A 4 -8.80 -6.34 7.66
C GLN A 4 -10.33 -6.24 7.51
N GLY A 5 -11.04 -5.72 8.52
CA GLY A 5 -12.48 -5.51 8.44
C GLY A 5 -12.88 -4.46 7.42
N ILE A 6 -12.13 -3.36 7.37
CA ILE A 6 -12.37 -2.25 6.42
C ILE A 6 -11.96 -2.65 5.02
N PHE A 7 -10.85 -3.38 4.90
CA PHE A 7 -10.38 -3.92 3.63
C PHE A 7 -11.47 -4.76 2.98
N ARG A 8 -12.10 -5.67 3.72
CA ARG A 8 -13.24 -6.46 3.22
C ARG A 8 -14.43 -5.61 2.82
N ILE A 9 -14.71 -4.53 3.55
CA ILE A 9 -15.81 -3.63 3.19
C ILE A 9 -15.47 -2.94 1.86
N LEU A 10 -14.30 -2.31 1.75
CA LEU A 10 -13.91 -1.63 0.51
C LEU A 10 -13.87 -2.60 -0.68
N ASP A 11 -13.35 -3.81 -0.48
CA ASP A 11 -13.31 -4.88 -1.49
C ASP A 11 -14.72 -5.24 -1.98
N LEU A 12 -15.70 -5.38 -1.07
CA LEU A 12 -17.09 -5.66 -1.44
C LEU A 12 -17.80 -4.52 -2.18
N TYR A 13 -17.44 -3.27 -1.89
CA TYR A 13 -18.10 -2.10 -2.50
C TYR A 13 -17.43 -1.65 -3.81
N PHE A 14 -16.15 -1.94 -3.99
CA PHE A 14 -15.30 -1.39 -5.05
C PHE A 14 -14.42 -2.45 -5.73
N GLU A 15 -14.84 -3.72 -5.77
CA GLU A 15 -14.04 -4.86 -6.26
C GLU A 15 -13.32 -4.55 -7.59
N GLU A 16 -14.07 -4.20 -8.64
CA GLU A 16 -13.49 -3.92 -9.97
C GLU A 16 -12.58 -2.67 -9.97
N ASP A 17 -13.00 -1.63 -9.25
CA ASP A 17 -12.27 -0.37 -9.12
C ASP A 17 -10.91 -0.57 -8.40
N LEU A 18 -10.92 -1.41 -7.36
CA LEU A 18 -9.73 -1.76 -6.57
C LEU A 18 -8.79 -2.66 -7.34
N ILE A 19 -9.30 -3.67 -8.08
CA ILE A 19 -8.49 -4.48 -8.99
C ILE A 19 -7.78 -3.56 -9.99
N SER A 20 -8.51 -2.66 -10.66
CA SER A 20 -7.91 -1.74 -11.60
C SER A 20 -6.89 -0.79 -10.95
N TYR A 21 -7.09 -0.42 -9.69
CA TYR A 21 -6.16 0.40 -8.93
C TYR A 21 -4.87 -0.36 -8.60
N TYR A 22 -4.96 -1.58 -8.08
CA TYR A 22 -3.80 -2.42 -7.78
C TYR A 22 -3.00 -2.72 -9.05
N ASP A 23 -3.65 -3.09 -10.16
CA ASP A 23 -2.97 -3.34 -11.43
C ASP A 23 -2.13 -2.13 -11.90
N LYS A 24 -2.63 -0.91 -11.66
CA LYS A 24 -1.91 0.33 -12.00
C LYS A 24 -0.74 0.60 -11.07
N ILE A 25 -0.94 0.44 -9.76
CA ILE A 25 0.12 0.62 -8.75
C ILE A 25 1.22 -0.41 -8.97
N ASP A 26 0.87 -1.68 -9.04
CA ASP A 26 1.77 -2.80 -9.26
C ASP A 26 2.51 -2.64 -10.59
N GLY A 27 1.78 -2.30 -11.66
CA GLY A 27 2.37 -2.03 -12.97
C GLY A 27 3.33 -0.85 -12.99
N HIS A 28 3.09 0.19 -12.18
CA HIS A 28 4.00 1.35 -12.06
C HIS A 28 5.26 0.98 -11.27
N LEU A 29 5.08 0.40 -10.07
CA LEU A 29 6.19 0.04 -9.18
C LEU A 29 7.04 -1.10 -9.76
N ARG A 30 6.45 -2.06 -10.48
CA ARG A 30 7.21 -3.09 -11.18
C ARG A 30 8.16 -2.51 -12.22
N LYS A 31 7.77 -1.44 -12.92
CA LYS A 31 8.63 -0.80 -13.92
C LYS A 31 9.86 -0.14 -13.29
N SER A 32 9.77 0.37 -12.06
CA SER A 32 10.91 1.00 -11.39
C SER A 32 11.96 0.00 -10.93
N VAL A 33 11.59 -1.28 -10.78
CA VAL A 33 12.50 -2.34 -10.30
C VAL A 33 12.75 -3.44 -11.31
N ILE A 34 12.25 -3.31 -12.55
CA ILE A 34 12.25 -4.39 -13.54
C ILE A 34 13.65 -4.95 -13.85
N SER A 35 14.69 -4.11 -13.78
CA SER A 35 16.08 -4.52 -13.99
C SER A 35 16.66 -5.38 -12.86
N LEU A 36 15.99 -5.43 -11.70
CA LEU A 36 16.35 -6.24 -10.54
C LEU A 36 15.59 -7.57 -10.51
N LEU A 37 14.56 -7.72 -11.35
CA LEU A 37 13.71 -8.91 -11.41
C LEU A 37 14.26 -9.92 -12.41
N SER A 38 14.43 -11.16 -11.98
CA SER A 38 14.88 -12.30 -12.76
C SER A 38 14.22 -13.58 -12.27
N ASP A 39 14.13 -14.55 -13.16
CA ASP A 39 13.70 -15.94 -12.87
C ASP A 39 14.88 -16.83 -12.44
N ASP A 40 16.06 -16.24 -12.24
CA ASP A 40 17.24 -16.98 -11.82
C ASP A 40 17.11 -17.37 -10.34
N ILE A 41 17.46 -18.63 -10.04
CA ILE A 41 17.41 -19.16 -8.67
C ILE A 41 18.48 -18.46 -7.82
N LEU A 42 18.04 -17.85 -6.73
CA LEU A 42 18.88 -17.12 -5.79
C LEU A 42 19.39 -18.00 -4.64
N LYS A 43 20.62 -17.73 -4.20
CA LYS A 43 21.14 -18.17 -2.91
C LYS A 43 20.55 -17.29 -1.79
N GLU A 44 20.63 -17.77 -0.55
CA GLU A 44 20.05 -17.06 0.62
C GLU A 44 20.53 -15.63 0.75
N ILE A 45 21.85 -15.48 0.64
CA ILE A 45 22.50 -14.19 0.83
C ILE A 45 22.15 -13.22 -0.30
N GLU A 46 21.80 -13.76 -1.47
CA GLU A 46 21.39 -12.96 -2.64
C GLU A 46 19.95 -12.46 -2.45
N ILE A 47 19.06 -13.24 -1.82
CA ILE A 47 17.68 -12.82 -1.53
C ILE A 47 17.65 -11.54 -0.68
N LEU A 48 18.42 -11.49 0.41
CA LEU A 48 18.43 -10.32 1.30
C LEU A 48 19.03 -9.08 0.62
N HIS A 49 20.10 -9.25 -0.17
CA HIS A 49 20.68 -8.14 -0.93
C HIS A 49 19.71 -7.60 -1.98
N ILE A 50 19.08 -8.50 -2.75
CA ILE A 50 18.10 -8.11 -3.77
C ILE A 50 16.87 -7.48 -3.14
N LEU A 51 16.40 -7.99 -2.00
CA LEU A 51 15.31 -7.37 -1.23
C LEU A 51 15.66 -5.93 -0.88
N ALA A 52 16.86 -5.69 -0.32
CA ALA A 52 17.30 -4.35 0.02
C ALA A 52 17.38 -3.43 -1.21
N ASP A 53 17.89 -3.91 -2.33
CA ASP A 53 17.98 -3.14 -3.58
C ASP A 53 16.60 -2.77 -4.12
N ILE A 54 15.66 -3.72 -4.13
CA ILE A 54 14.27 -3.48 -4.56
C ILE A 54 13.59 -2.49 -3.63
N LEU A 55 13.68 -2.67 -2.31
CA LEU A 55 13.04 -1.78 -1.33
C LEU A 55 13.61 -0.36 -1.39
N ASN A 56 14.91 -0.20 -1.63
CA ASN A 56 15.53 1.10 -1.83
C ASN A 56 14.98 1.81 -3.08
N ALA A 57 14.86 1.09 -4.20
CA ALA A 57 14.29 1.64 -5.42
C ALA A 57 12.80 2.03 -5.25
N LEU A 58 12.02 1.20 -4.54
CA LEU A 58 10.62 1.48 -4.25
C LEU A 58 10.43 2.63 -3.26
N THR A 59 11.34 2.81 -2.29
CA THR A 59 11.27 3.89 -1.30
C THR A 59 11.19 5.26 -1.98
N HIS A 60 12.02 5.48 -3.01
CA HIS A 60 12.00 6.72 -3.77
C HIS A 60 10.65 6.97 -4.45
N GLU A 61 10.06 5.96 -5.08
CA GLU A 61 8.74 6.08 -5.73
C GLU A 61 7.62 6.35 -4.72
N LEU A 62 7.61 5.63 -3.59
CA LEU A 62 6.57 5.78 -2.57
C LEU A 62 6.65 7.13 -1.84
N ILE A 63 7.86 7.67 -1.63
CA ILE A 63 8.04 9.03 -1.13
C ILE A 63 7.52 10.05 -2.16
N ASN A 64 7.72 9.82 -3.46
CA ASN A 64 7.17 10.68 -4.51
C ASN A 64 5.64 10.64 -4.54
N PHE A 65 5.03 9.51 -4.14
CA PHE A 65 3.59 9.45 -3.91
C PHE A 65 3.15 10.26 -2.68
N GLY A 66 4.08 10.75 -1.88
CA GLY A 66 3.80 11.52 -0.66
C GLY A 66 3.66 10.66 0.59
N ILE A 67 4.11 9.40 0.56
CA ILE A 67 4.10 8.53 1.73
C ILE A 67 5.25 8.92 2.67
N ASP A 68 4.96 8.90 3.97
CA ASP A 68 5.93 9.25 5.00
C ASP A 68 7.12 8.25 5.04
N PRO A 69 8.37 8.72 5.03
CA PRO A 69 9.55 7.86 5.05
C PRO A 69 9.68 6.99 6.31
N GLU A 70 9.29 7.50 7.48
CA GLU A 70 9.38 6.76 8.74
C GLU A 70 8.38 5.59 8.75
N TYR A 71 7.16 5.85 8.30
CA TYR A 71 6.15 4.82 8.08
C TYR A 71 6.64 3.72 7.12
N LEU A 72 7.24 4.09 5.98
CA LEU A 72 7.81 3.12 5.02
C LEU A 72 8.93 2.30 5.64
N SER A 73 9.84 2.95 6.37
CA SER A 73 10.96 2.28 7.03
C SER A 73 10.47 1.18 7.98
N ASN A 74 9.43 1.46 8.76
CA ASN A 74 8.85 0.49 9.69
C ASN A 74 8.25 -0.72 8.95
N LYS A 75 7.43 -0.50 7.91
CA LYS A 75 6.84 -1.56 7.10
C LYS A 75 7.90 -2.41 6.39
N PHE A 76 8.95 -1.78 5.87
CA PHE A 76 10.02 -2.48 5.15
C PHE A 76 10.94 -3.27 6.08
N GLN A 77 11.16 -2.77 7.30
CA GLN A 77 11.90 -3.50 8.31
C GLN A 77 11.19 -4.79 8.73
N GLU A 78 9.86 -4.74 8.92
CA GLU A 78 9.04 -5.92 9.21
C GLU A 78 9.18 -6.97 8.10
N LEU A 79 9.02 -6.56 6.84
CA LEU A 79 9.21 -7.42 5.68
C LEU A 79 10.61 -8.06 5.63
N TYR A 80 11.64 -7.29 5.95
CA TYR A 80 13.01 -7.79 5.96
C TYR A 80 13.21 -8.90 7.00
N PHE A 81 12.59 -8.80 8.17
CA PHE A 81 12.61 -9.87 9.18
C PHE A 81 11.82 -11.10 8.75
N GLU A 82 10.63 -10.91 8.18
CA GLU A 82 9.80 -12.03 7.69
C GLU A 82 10.44 -12.78 6.52
N SER A 83 11.16 -12.07 5.66
CA SER A 83 11.80 -12.64 4.47
C SER A 83 13.05 -13.49 4.78
N GLN A 84 13.50 -13.52 6.03
CA GLN A 84 14.54 -14.47 6.48
C GLN A 84 14.02 -15.92 6.45
N TYR A 85 12.70 -16.11 6.47
CA TYR A 85 12.06 -17.42 6.37
C TYR A 85 11.70 -17.72 4.91
N ARG A 86 12.50 -18.57 4.26
CA ARG A 86 12.48 -18.91 2.82
C ARG A 86 11.20 -19.54 2.25
N GLU A 87 10.09 -19.55 2.97
CA GLU A 87 8.90 -20.27 2.47
C GLU A 87 8.45 -19.71 1.12
N ASN A 88 8.64 -20.53 0.07
CA ASN A 88 8.21 -20.32 -1.32
C ASN A 88 8.89 -19.20 -2.12
N VAL A 89 10.05 -18.68 -1.70
CA VAL A 89 10.82 -17.67 -2.47
C VAL A 89 12.10 -18.28 -3.05
N GLN A 90 12.18 -18.39 -4.38
CA GLN A 90 13.36 -18.95 -5.07
C GLN A 90 14.05 -17.95 -6.00
N THR A 91 13.29 -17.01 -6.56
CA THR A 91 13.78 -16.01 -7.52
C THR A 91 13.54 -14.59 -7.01
N SER A 92 14.16 -13.58 -7.63
CA SER A 92 13.83 -12.19 -7.30
C SER A 92 12.42 -11.80 -7.78
N LEU A 93 11.92 -12.47 -8.82
CA LEU A 93 10.53 -12.34 -9.23
C LEU A 93 9.56 -12.91 -8.19
N ASP A 94 9.84 -14.06 -7.60
CA ASP A 94 9.04 -14.63 -6.51
C ASP A 94 9.04 -13.71 -5.30
N LEU A 95 10.20 -13.19 -4.93
CA LEU A 95 10.32 -12.23 -3.83
C LEU A 95 9.42 -11.02 -4.09
N PHE A 96 9.47 -10.47 -5.30
CA PHE A 96 8.64 -9.32 -5.66
C PHE A 96 7.14 -9.66 -5.61
N ASN A 97 6.71 -10.76 -6.24
CA ASN A 97 5.30 -11.10 -6.36
C ASN A 97 4.67 -11.63 -5.06
N LEU A 98 5.41 -12.41 -4.27
CA LEU A 98 4.88 -13.11 -3.10
C LEU A 98 5.06 -12.35 -1.79
N LYS A 99 6.03 -11.43 -1.72
CA LYS A 99 6.37 -10.71 -0.50
C LYS A 99 6.16 -9.20 -0.65
N ILE A 100 6.68 -8.61 -1.72
CA ILE A 100 6.70 -7.15 -1.87
C ILE A 100 5.34 -6.62 -2.36
N ILE A 101 4.77 -7.20 -3.41
CA ILE A 101 3.46 -6.76 -3.95
C ILE A 101 2.34 -6.80 -2.89
N PRO A 102 2.17 -7.86 -2.08
CA PRO A 102 1.18 -7.86 -1.00
C PRO A 102 1.35 -6.71 -0.02
N LEU A 103 2.59 -6.40 0.38
CA LEU A 103 2.89 -5.27 1.26
C LEU A 103 2.57 -3.92 0.60
N LEU A 104 2.92 -3.76 -0.67
CA LEU A 104 2.63 -2.54 -1.42
C LEU A 104 1.12 -2.31 -1.55
N ASN A 105 0.36 -3.38 -1.80
CA ASN A 105 -1.10 -3.33 -1.85
C ASN A 105 -1.70 -2.96 -0.50
N GLU A 106 -1.18 -3.51 0.61
CA GLU A 106 -1.57 -3.11 1.97
C GLU A 106 -1.31 -1.62 2.21
N ILE A 107 -0.09 -1.13 1.95
CA ILE A 107 0.27 0.28 2.10
C ILE A 107 -0.66 1.16 1.26
N SER A 108 -0.90 0.79 0.01
CA SER A 108 -1.74 1.56 -0.91
C SER A 108 -3.18 1.67 -0.44
N LEU A 109 -3.72 0.61 0.19
CA LEU A 109 -5.08 0.57 0.71
C LEU A 109 -5.19 1.36 2.03
N GLU A 110 -4.18 1.28 2.90
CA GLU A 110 -4.07 2.15 4.08
C GLU A 110 -4.11 3.63 3.69
N MET A 111 -3.46 4.01 2.58
CA MET A 111 -3.53 5.40 2.07
C MET A 111 -4.95 5.81 1.66
N LEU A 112 -5.73 4.92 1.02
CA LEU A 112 -7.13 5.19 0.69
C LEU A 112 -7.96 5.39 1.97
N ILE A 113 -7.72 4.57 3.00
CA ILE A 113 -8.42 4.65 4.29
C ILE A 113 -8.09 5.94 5.02
N PHE A 114 -6.82 6.33 5.07
CA PHE A 114 -6.42 7.60 5.69
C PHE A 114 -7.03 8.81 4.98
N TYR A 115 -7.13 8.74 3.66
CA TYR A 115 -7.83 9.75 2.89
C TYR A 115 -9.33 9.86 3.23
N ILE A 116 -10.03 8.72 3.33
CA ILE A 116 -11.43 8.65 3.77
C ILE A 116 -11.56 9.22 5.19
N GLY A 117 -10.66 8.81 6.09
CA GLY A 117 -10.61 9.26 7.49
C GLY A 117 -10.21 10.72 7.68
N GLY A 118 -9.87 11.44 6.61
CA GLY A 118 -9.60 12.88 6.65
C GLY A 118 -8.24 13.27 7.21
N ILE A 119 -7.29 12.34 7.38
CA ILE A 119 -5.95 12.61 7.93
C ILE A 119 -4.90 12.36 6.85
N ASN A 120 -4.10 13.39 6.53
CA ASN A 120 -2.87 13.37 5.72
C ASN A 120 -2.88 12.67 4.33
N GLY A 121 -3.95 11.97 3.94
CA GLY A 121 -4.05 11.24 2.67
C GLY A 121 -4.38 12.13 1.47
N SER A 122 -4.82 13.37 1.68
CA SER A 122 -5.23 14.26 0.58
C SER A 122 -4.09 14.58 -0.39
N LYS A 123 -2.85 14.71 0.11
CA LYS A 123 -1.66 14.92 -0.74
C LYS A 123 -1.37 13.65 -1.53
N THR A 124 -1.32 12.50 -0.86
CA THR A 124 -1.03 11.20 -1.50
C THR A 124 -2.02 10.85 -2.59
N ILE A 125 -3.32 10.97 -2.31
CA ILE A 125 -4.37 10.73 -3.30
C ILE A 125 -4.28 11.70 -4.48
N LEU A 126 -3.91 12.96 -4.23
CA LEU A 126 -3.71 13.93 -5.30
C LEU A 126 -2.52 13.55 -6.20
N GLU A 127 -1.40 13.13 -5.62
CA GLU A 127 -0.25 12.70 -6.42
C GLU A 127 -0.54 11.42 -7.21
N LEU A 128 -1.17 10.43 -6.59
CA LEU A 128 -1.59 9.20 -7.29
C LEU A 128 -2.59 9.52 -8.42
N LYS A 129 -3.47 10.51 -8.24
CA LYS A 129 -4.35 11.01 -9.31
C LYS A 129 -3.56 11.69 -10.42
N ASN A 130 -2.58 12.55 -10.09
CA ASN A 130 -1.73 13.23 -11.07
C ASN A 130 -0.95 12.23 -11.94
N LEU A 131 -0.49 11.14 -11.33
CA LEU A 131 0.18 10.02 -12.00
C LEU A 131 -0.79 9.08 -12.73
N LYS A 132 -2.10 9.34 -12.67
CA LYS A 132 -3.18 8.52 -13.26
C LYS A 132 -3.24 7.09 -12.71
N LEU A 133 -2.74 6.89 -11.50
CA LEU A 133 -2.72 5.60 -10.81
C LEU A 133 -4.08 5.28 -10.17
N ILE A 134 -4.85 6.29 -9.76
CA ILE A 134 -6.21 6.10 -9.26
C ILE A 134 -7.22 6.17 -10.43
N PRO A 135 -8.04 5.13 -10.68
CA PRO A 135 -9.18 5.20 -11.59
C PRO A 135 -10.16 6.33 -11.21
N LEU A 136 -10.75 6.99 -12.20
CA LEU A 136 -11.67 8.11 -11.94
C LEU A 136 -12.87 7.66 -11.10
N ASP A 137 -13.43 6.49 -11.42
CA ASP A 137 -14.60 5.93 -10.73
C ASP A 137 -14.28 5.65 -9.26
N LEU A 138 -13.15 4.99 -8.98
CA LEU A 138 -12.65 4.82 -7.61
C LEU A 138 -12.50 6.16 -6.88
N PHE A 139 -11.92 7.18 -7.52
CA PHE A 139 -11.76 8.50 -6.90
C PHE A 139 -13.10 9.16 -6.55
N LEU A 140 -14.09 9.10 -7.45
CA LEU A 140 -15.44 9.63 -7.19
C LEU A 140 -16.13 8.88 -6.06
N ASN A 141 -16.00 7.56 -6.05
CA ASN A 141 -16.55 6.67 -5.03
C ASN A 141 -15.95 6.93 -3.64
N LEU A 142 -14.62 7.11 -3.56
CA LEU A 142 -13.94 7.47 -2.31
C LEU A 142 -14.38 8.84 -1.77
N ASN A 143 -14.58 9.83 -2.64
CA ASN A 143 -15.11 11.14 -2.22
C ASN A 143 -16.52 11.02 -1.65
N LYS A 144 -17.39 10.28 -2.32
CA LYS A 144 -18.76 10.05 -1.84
C LYS A 144 -18.75 9.35 -0.47
N LEU A 145 -17.94 8.31 -0.31
CA LEU A 145 -17.82 7.61 0.97
C LEU A 145 -17.33 8.55 2.10
N LYS A 146 -16.36 9.41 1.77
CA LYS A 146 -15.85 10.42 2.70
C LYS A 146 -16.92 11.44 3.09
N GLU A 147 -17.73 11.90 2.13
CA GLU A 147 -18.87 12.79 2.38
C GLU A 147 -19.92 12.11 3.26
N ASP A 148 -20.30 10.87 2.95
CA ASP A 148 -21.27 10.09 3.73
C ASP A 148 -20.81 9.85 5.19
N LEU A 149 -19.48 9.77 5.40
CA LEU A 149 -18.88 9.64 6.74
C LEU A 149 -18.73 10.96 7.48
N SER A 150 -18.77 12.11 6.80
CA SER A 150 -18.45 13.43 7.38
C SER A 150 -19.47 13.94 8.42
N GLU A 151 -20.58 13.23 8.64
CA GLU A 151 -21.45 13.44 9.80
C GLU A 151 -20.67 13.17 11.10
N SER A 152 -20.63 14.16 12.02
CA SER A 152 -19.57 14.29 13.04
C SER A 152 -19.32 13.06 13.91
N GLU A 153 -20.35 12.31 14.28
CA GLU A 153 -20.19 11.11 15.13
C GLU A 153 -19.63 9.91 14.36
N LYS A 154 -19.93 9.79 13.06
CA LYS A 154 -19.50 8.65 12.25
C LYS A 154 -18.02 8.74 11.90
N ILE A 155 -17.53 9.92 11.54
CA ILE A 155 -16.11 10.11 11.22
C ILE A 155 -15.22 9.92 12.46
N GLU A 156 -15.66 10.38 13.63
CA GLU A 156 -14.90 10.21 14.86
C GLU A 156 -14.81 8.73 15.26
N HIS A 157 -15.94 7.99 15.19
CA HIS A 157 -15.93 6.54 15.40
C HIS A 157 -15.07 5.80 14.39
N PHE A 158 -15.13 6.20 13.11
CA PHE A 158 -14.28 5.63 12.07
C PHE A 158 -12.80 5.88 12.38
N GLN A 159 -12.41 7.13 12.66
CA GLN A 159 -11.05 7.53 13.02
C GLN A 159 -10.53 6.78 14.25
N LYS A 160 -11.35 6.65 15.31
CA LYS A 160 -11.03 5.82 16.50
C LYS A 160 -10.82 4.36 16.11
N TYR A 161 -11.70 3.81 15.28
CA TYR A 161 -11.61 2.43 14.83
C TYR A 161 -10.32 2.18 14.05
N ILE A 162 -9.91 3.08 13.15
CA ILE A 162 -8.66 2.93 12.38
C ILE A 162 -7.41 3.35 13.14
N GLY A 163 -7.53 3.65 14.43
CA GLY A 163 -6.39 4.02 15.29
C GLY A 163 -5.78 5.38 14.94
N LEU A 164 -6.54 6.27 14.30
CA LEU A 164 -6.09 7.59 13.89
C LEU A 164 -6.25 8.67 15.00
N ILE A 165 -7.06 8.39 16.01
CA ILE A 165 -7.23 9.23 17.20
C ILE A 165 -7.14 8.30 18.41
N ASP A 166 -6.23 8.59 19.34
CA ASP A 166 -6.21 7.91 20.64
C ASP A 166 -7.54 8.15 21.35
N SER A 167 -8.11 7.10 21.93
CA SER A 167 -9.31 7.21 22.77
C SER A 167 -9.11 8.34 23.80
N VAL A 168 -9.79 9.46 23.61
CA VAL A 168 -9.83 10.49 24.65
C VAL A 168 -10.77 9.99 25.75
N CYS A 169 -10.21 9.95 26.96
CA CYS A 169 -10.87 9.70 28.24
C CYS A 169 -12.20 10.45 28.40
#